data_AF-A0A1H8VE96-F1
#
_entry.id   AF-A0A1H8VE96-F1
#
_cell.length_a   1.000
_cell.length_b   1.000
_cell.length_c   1.000
_cell.angle_alpha   90.00
_cell.angle_beta   90.00
_cell.angle_gamma   90.00
#
_symmetry.space_group_name_H-M   'P 1'
#
loop_
_entity.id
_entity.type
_entity.pdbx_description
1 polymer ?
#
loop_
_entity_poly.entity_id
_entity_poly.type
_entity_poly.pdbx_seq_one_letter_code
_entity_poly.pdbx_strand_id
1 'polypeptide(L)'
;MYKRTRAGEDALSASNLNVNRENGTLELRGIREVRNPVSGGPQVSMDLDIFVPTTDSQTVEHNRVETGLGDINVSNTAGYPELVTDLRDIRTTGVTGFTGIEGDGDVELTLRSIERQKDPVNVDSGNLTLRLTSDLDCVFDLSVDSGEIVNHGVPLTNVSQGEESLSGQLGEGENTLTGSVRAEIFTCIRSTNHSETAIFSIIA
;
A
#
# COMPACT_ATOMS: atom_id res chain seq x y z
N MET A 1 11.06 20.51 1.90
CA MET A 1 10.00 20.22 2.89
C MET A 1 9.29 21.52 3.23
N TYR A 2 7.97 21.58 3.06
CA TYR A 2 7.17 22.77 3.36
C TYR A 2 5.93 22.36 4.18
N LYS A 3 5.84 22.77 5.44
CA LYS A 3 4.66 22.53 6.29
C LYS A 3 3.54 23.49 5.87
N ARG A 4 2.48 22.98 5.24
CA ARG A 4 1.22 23.72 5.00
C ARG A 4 0.19 23.31 6.04
N THR A 5 -0.56 24.25 6.59
CA THR A 5 -1.58 24.00 7.61
C THR A 5 -2.76 24.96 7.44
N ARG A 6 -3.97 24.50 7.77
CA ARG A 6 -5.22 25.30 7.68
C ARG A 6 -5.74 25.78 9.06
N ALA A 7 -4.93 25.65 10.11
CA ALA A 7 -5.31 25.97 11.49
C ALA A 7 -4.62 27.25 11.99
N GLY A 8 -5.18 27.86 13.05
CA GLY A 8 -4.61 29.03 13.72
C GLY A 8 -3.30 28.74 14.45
N GLU A 9 -2.55 29.80 14.76
CA GLU A 9 -1.15 29.76 15.21
C GLU A 9 -0.92 28.86 16.44
N ASP A 10 -1.81 28.88 17.43
CA ASP A 10 -1.73 28.05 18.64
C ASP A 10 -1.81 26.54 18.36
N ALA A 11 -2.54 26.13 17.33
CA ALA A 11 -2.63 24.71 16.94
C ALA A 11 -1.31 24.19 16.34
N LEU A 12 -0.48 25.08 15.78
CA LEU A 12 0.78 24.74 15.13
C LEU A 12 1.86 24.36 16.15
N SER A 13 1.82 24.99 17.32
CA SER A 13 2.74 24.77 18.45
C SER A 13 2.64 23.37 19.07
N ALA A 14 1.51 22.67 18.87
CA ALA A 14 1.28 21.33 19.41
C ALA A 14 1.78 20.20 18.49
N SER A 15 2.26 20.49 17.28
CA SER A 15 2.63 19.48 16.28
C SER A 15 4.06 19.67 15.75
N ASN A 16 4.95 18.78 16.18
CA ASN A 16 6.36 18.73 15.82
C ASN A 16 6.64 17.61 14.79
N LEU A 17 7.73 17.72 14.04
CA LEU A 17 8.27 16.67 13.19
C LEU A 17 9.69 16.37 13.66
N ASN A 18 9.87 15.23 14.32
CA ASN A 18 11.20 14.77 14.71
C ASN A 18 11.88 14.13 13.51
N VAL A 19 13.11 14.55 13.25
CA VAL A 19 13.98 14.03 12.19
C VAL A 19 15.21 13.44 12.85
N ASN A 20 15.35 12.12 12.83
CA ASN A 20 16.55 11.43 13.29
C ASN A 20 17.30 10.82 12.10
N ARG A 21 18.63 10.87 12.11
CA ARG A 21 19.46 10.23 11.09
C ARG A 21 20.62 9.51 11.74
N GLU A 22 20.58 8.18 11.71
CA GLU A 22 21.55 7.32 12.39
C GLU A 22 21.80 6.06 11.55
N ASN A 23 23.05 5.60 11.48
CA ASN A 23 23.44 4.32 10.85
C ASN A 23 22.96 4.13 9.39
N GLY A 24 22.74 5.22 8.65
CA GLY A 24 22.23 5.21 7.28
C GLY A 24 20.71 5.42 7.17
N THR A 25 19.97 5.12 8.23
CA THR A 25 18.52 5.31 8.33
C THR A 25 18.13 6.78 8.53
N LEU A 26 17.00 7.18 7.94
CA LEU A 26 16.33 8.45 8.20
C LEU A 26 14.96 8.15 8.81
N GLU A 27 14.77 8.42 10.10
CA GLU A 27 13.46 8.34 10.76
C GLU A 27 12.80 9.71 10.74
N LEU A 28 11.54 9.76 10.27
CA LEU A 28 10.70 10.95 10.26
C LEU A 28 9.44 10.65 11.06
N ARG A 29 9.29 11.26 12.24
CA ARG A 29 8.19 11.00 13.17
C ARG A 29 7.39 12.26 13.46
N GLY A 30 6.14 12.29 13.00
CA GLY A 30 5.17 13.30 13.41
C GLY A 30 4.78 13.09 14.89
N ILE A 31 4.91 14.13 15.71
CA ILE A 31 4.56 14.07 17.14
C ILE A 31 3.55 15.18 17.45
N ARG A 32 2.46 14.82 18.12
CA ARG A 32 1.49 15.78 18.66
C ARG A 32 1.57 15.80 20.19
N GLU A 33 2.08 16.89 20.76
CA GLU A 33 2.04 17.11 22.21
C GLU A 33 0.63 17.53 22.65
N VAL A 34 -0.24 16.57 22.95
CA VAL A 34 -1.60 16.85 23.45
C VAL A 34 -1.56 17.12 24.96
N ARG A 35 -1.20 18.34 25.34
CA ARG A 35 -1.38 18.84 26.71
C ARG A 35 -2.86 19.17 26.94
N ASN A 36 -3.59 18.20 27.48
CA ASN A 36 -5.06 18.15 27.65
C ASN A 36 -5.84 17.98 26.33
N PRO A 37 -6.39 16.78 26.03
CA PRO A 37 -7.25 16.58 24.88
C PRO A 37 -8.61 17.26 25.11
N VAL A 38 -8.74 18.50 24.65
CA VAL A 38 -10.05 19.17 24.57
C VAL A 38 -10.83 18.54 23.42
N SER A 39 -11.97 17.93 23.73
CA SER A 39 -12.90 17.43 22.71
C SER A 39 -13.34 18.59 21.81
N GLY A 40 -13.19 18.43 20.49
CA GLY A 40 -13.41 19.52 19.51
C GLY A 40 -12.24 20.49 19.33
N GLY A 41 -11.06 20.20 19.89
CA GLY A 41 -9.83 20.97 19.62
C GLY A 41 -9.42 20.93 18.14
N PRO A 42 -8.60 21.91 17.67
CA PRO A 42 -8.26 22.05 16.26
C PRO A 42 -7.59 20.79 15.70
N GLN A 43 -8.08 20.35 14.54
CA GLN A 43 -7.47 19.29 13.75
C GLN A 43 -6.21 19.85 13.05
N VAL A 44 -5.12 19.10 13.11
CA VAL A 44 -3.86 19.41 12.43
C VAL A 44 -3.56 18.26 11.48
N SER A 45 -3.46 18.56 10.18
CA SER A 45 -2.90 17.66 9.18
C SER A 45 -1.41 17.98 8.97
N MET A 46 -0.65 16.99 8.53
CA MET A 46 0.74 17.16 8.09
C MET A 46 0.93 16.36 6.80
N ASP A 47 1.20 17.08 5.71
CA ASP A 47 1.54 16.48 4.42
C ASP A 47 3.07 16.32 4.38
N LEU A 48 3.57 15.12 4.09
CA LEU A 48 5.00 14.79 4.17
C LEU A 48 5.52 14.22 2.84
N ASP A 49 5.95 15.11 1.95
CA ASP A 49 6.60 14.74 0.69
C ASP A 49 8.07 14.37 0.92
N ILE A 50 8.41 13.09 0.74
CA ILE A 50 9.78 12.56 0.85
C ILE A 50 10.25 12.11 -0.54
N PHE A 51 11.39 12.64 -0.98
CA PHE A 51 12.10 12.13 -2.15
C PHE A 51 13.39 11.44 -1.69
N VAL A 52 13.45 10.11 -1.91
CA VAL A 52 14.67 9.32 -1.67
C VAL A 52 15.39 9.17 -3.01
N PRO A 53 16.52 9.84 -3.24
CA PRO A 53 17.27 9.68 -4.48
C PRO A 53 17.93 8.30 -4.51
N THR A 54 17.39 7.38 -5.31
CA THR A 54 18.08 6.14 -5.67
C THR A 54 19.03 6.41 -6.83
N THR A 55 20.28 5.96 -6.69
CA THR A 55 21.14 5.68 -7.84
C THR A 55 20.87 4.25 -8.32
N ASP A 56 21.15 3.93 -9.59
CA ASP A 56 20.80 2.66 -10.24
C ASP A 56 21.31 1.37 -9.54
N SER A 57 22.17 1.49 -8.53
CA SER A 57 22.72 0.39 -7.72
C SER A 57 22.36 0.42 -6.22
N GLN A 58 21.47 1.33 -5.77
CA GLN A 58 21.08 1.44 -4.37
C GLN A 58 19.60 1.05 -4.17
N THR A 59 19.39 -0.18 -3.71
CA THR A 59 18.11 -0.62 -3.14
C THR A 59 17.91 0.05 -1.78
N VAL A 60 16.72 0.57 -1.53
CA VAL A 60 16.35 1.03 -0.17
C VAL A 60 15.97 -0.21 0.64
N GLU A 61 16.89 -0.66 1.49
CA GLU A 61 16.61 -1.70 2.48
C GLU A 61 15.82 -1.08 3.65
N HIS A 62 14.72 -1.73 4.07
CA HIS A 62 13.86 -1.34 5.19
C HIS A 62 13.19 0.05 5.08
N ASN A 63 12.35 0.24 4.05
CA ASN A 63 11.49 1.43 3.91
C ASN A 63 10.11 1.22 4.58
N ARG A 64 9.98 1.51 5.89
CA ARG A 64 8.68 1.45 6.59
C ARG A 64 7.96 2.81 6.55
N VAL A 65 6.70 2.82 6.14
CA VAL A 65 5.80 3.98 6.20
C VAL A 65 4.58 3.63 7.04
N GLU A 66 4.32 4.39 8.09
CA GLU A 66 3.27 4.10 9.07
C GLU A 66 2.49 5.38 9.42
N THR A 67 1.16 5.29 9.46
CA THR A 67 0.28 6.44 9.77
C THR A 67 -1.10 5.99 10.22
N GLY A 68 -1.53 6.36 11.43
CA GLY A 68 -2.84 5.91 11.93
C GLY A 68 -4.07 6.60 11.33
N LEU A 69 -3.93 7.77 10.67
CA LEU A 69 -5.10 8.59 10.27
C LEU A 69 -4.96 9.29 8.90
N GLY A 70 -3.88 9.06 8.16
CA GLY A 70 -3.59 9.71 6.89
C GLY A 70 -3.23 8.71 5.80
N ASP A 71 -3.50 9.06 4.54
CA ASP A 71 -3.29 8.18 3.38
C ASP A 71 -1.79 7.98 3.09
N ILE A 72 -1.41 6.75 2.73
CA ILE A 72 -0.06 6.41 2.25
C ILE A 72 -0.04 6.47 0.72
N ASN A 73 0.87 7.26 0.15
CA ASN A 73 1.08 7.32 -1.30
C ASN A 73 2.56 7.08 -1.63
N VAL A 74 2.88 5.95 -2.25
CA VAL A 74 4.25 5.57 -2.63
C VAL A 74 4.34 5.40 -4.15
N SER A 75 5.33 6.00 -4.79
CA SER A 75 5.50 5.86 -6.24
C SER A 75 6.96 5.68 -6.65
N ASN A 76 7.17 4.94 -7.74
CA ASN A 76 8.46 4.76 -8.41
C ASN A 76 9.63 4.38 -7.47
N THR A 77 9.32 3.65 -6.41
CA THR A 77 10.28 3.32 -5.35
C THR A 77 10.91 1.95 -5.63
N ALA A 78 12.23 1.90 -5.67
CA ALA A 78 13.00 0.66 -5.78
C ALA A 78 13.11 -0.01 -4.40
N GLY A 79 12.94 -1.32 -4.38
CA GLY A 79 12.96 -2.13 -3.15
C GLY A 79 11.56 -2.45 -2.61
N TYR A 80 11.51 -2.88 -1.35
CA TYR A 80 10.36 -3.54 -0.75
C TYR A 80 9.93 -2.76 0.50
N PRO A 81 9.03 -1.77 0.36
CA PRO A 81 8.51 -1.04 1.50
C PRO A 81 7.57 -1.91 2.37
N GLU A 82 7.44 -1.51 3.62
CA GLU A 82 6.42 -1.97 4.57
C GLU A 82 5.44 -0.82 4.79
N LEU A 83 4.14 -1.03 4.55
CA LEU A 83 3.13 0.03 4.56
C LEU A 83 2.01 -0.29 5.56
N VAL A 84 1.81 0.57 6.56
CA VAL A 84 0.86 0.30 7.66
C VAL A 84 -0.04 1.52 7.92
N THR A 85 -1.37 1.35 7.93
CA THR A 85 -2.29 2.44 8.30
C THR A 85 -3.57 1.97 9.00
N ASP A 86 -3.88 2.57 10.15
CA ASP A 86 -5.01 2.11 10.98
C ASP A 86 -6.40 2.43 10.39
N LEU A 87 -6.55 3.40 9.46
CA LEU A 87 -7.89 3.93 9.07
C LEU A 87 -7.97 4.56 7.66
N ARG A 88 -6.97 4.40 6.78
CA ARG A 88 -6.85 5.17 5.53
C ARG A 88 -6.32 4.39 4.34
N ASP A 89 -6.30 5.04 3.19
CA ASP A 89 -5.98 4.39 1.93
C ASP A 89 -4.46 4.21 1.76
N ILE A 90 -4.05 3.08 1.17
CA ILE A 90 -2.67 2.85 0.72
C ILE A 90 -2.67 2.79 -0.81
N ARG A 91 -1.94 3.71 -1.46
CA ARG A 91 -1.78 3.74 -2.92
C ARG A 91 -0.31 3.57 -3.30
N THR A 92 0.00 2.56 -4.11
CA THR A 92 1.34 2.34 -4.66
C THR A 92 1.33 2.36 -6.18
N THR A 93 2.32 3.01 -6.79
CA THR A 93 2.43 3.12 -8.26
C THR A 93 3.85 2.79 -8.72
N GLY A 94 4.01 1.63 -9.36
CA GLY A 94 5.27 1.18 -9.94
C GLY A 94 6.36 0.97 -8.89
N VAL A 95 6.01 0.27 -7.81
CA VAL A 95 6.98 -0.22 -6.80
C VAL A 95 7.56 -1.57 -7.21
N THR A 96 8.76 -1.92 -6.75
CA THR A 96 9.36 -3.24 -7.05
C THR A 96 8.63 -4.38 -6.37
N GLY A 97 8.03 -4.15 -5.20
CA GLY A 97 7.26 -5.11 -4.42
C GLY A 97 6.90 -4.48 -3.07
N PHE A 98 6.74 -5.29 -2.03
CA PHE A 98 6.61 -4.86 -0.63
C PHE A 98 7.06 -6.00 0.30
N THR A 99 7.44 -5.70 1.54
CA THR A 99 7.68 -6.73 2.56
C THR A 99 6.40 -7.15 3.26
N GLY A 100 5.50 -6.20 3.53
CA GLY A 100 4.19 -6.41 4.14
C GLY A 100 3.32 -5.16 4.02
N ILE A 101 2.00 -5.35 4.00
CA ILE A 101 1.00 -4.28 3.91
C ILE A 101 -0.15 -4.58 4.87
N GLU A 102 -0.56 -3.58 5.65
CA GLU A 102 -1.60 -3.70 6.69
C GLU A 102 -2.46 -2.41 6.72
N GLY A 103 -3.79 -2.54 6.70
CA GLY A 103 -4.66 -1.41 7.07
C GLY A 103 -6.16 -1.56 6.80
N ASP A 104 -6.90 -0.55 7.26
CA ASP A 104 -8.38 -0.50 7.32
C ASP A 104 -8.97 0.49 6.29
N GLY A 105 -8.36 0.61 5.10
CA GLY A 105 -8.85 1.46 4.02
C GLY A 105 -8.60 0.86 2.63
N ASP A 106 -8.90 1.60 1.56
CA ASP A 106 -8.71 1.10 0.20
C ASP A 106 -7.20 0.96 -0.11
N VAL A 107 -6.79 -0.24 -0.51
CA VAL A 107 -5.41 -0.58 -0.87
C VAL A 107 -5.31 -0.79 -2.39
N GLU A 108 -4.56 0.08 -3.06
CA GLU A 108 -4.38 0.10 -4.51
C GLU A 108 -2.90 -0.11 -4.87
N LEU A 109 -2.53 -1.31 -5.31
CA LEU A 109 -1.14 -1.67 -5.59
C LEU A 109 -0.88 -1.77 -7.10
N THR A 110 0.22 -1.18 -7.55
CA THR A 110 0.72 -1.37 -8.93
C THR A 110 2.18 -1.80 -8.88
N LEU A 111 2.43 -3.09 -9.11
CA LEU A 111 3.72 -3.75 -8.92
C LEU A 111 4.49 -3.88 -10.24
N ARG A 112 5.82 -3.89 -10.18
CA ARG A 112 6.72 -4.24 -11.31
C ARG A 112 7.45 -5.58 -11.15
N SER A 113 7.49 -6.13 -9.94
CA SER A 113 8.04 -7.44 -9.61
C SER A 113 7.28 -7.96 -8.37
N ILE A 114 7.46 -9.24 -8.05
CA ILE A 114 7.02 -9.86 -6.78
C ILE A 114 8.17 -10.72 -6.20
N GLU A 115 9.41 -10.40 -6.57
CA GLU A 115 10.59 -11.00 -5.97
C GLU A 115 10.57 -10.82 -4.45
N ARG A 116 10.69 -11.93 -3.70
CA ARG A 116 10.86 -11.93 -2.23
C ARG A 116 9.68 -11.39 -1.40
N GLN A 117 8.46 -11.34 -1.93
CA GLN A 117 7.32 -11.14 -1.02
C GLN A 117 7.29 -12.27 0.01
N LYS A 118 7.24 -11.88 1.29
CA LYS A 118 7.40 -12.81 2.41
C LYS A 118 6.18 -12.82 3.32
N ASP A 119 5.62 -11.64 3.57
CA ASP A 119 4.47 -11.46 4.43
C ASP A 119 3.26 -11.05 3.55
N PRO A 120 2.01 -11.38 3.94
CA PRO A 120 0.84 -11.15 3.10
C PRO A 120 0.47 -9.65 2.98
N VAL A 121 -0.36 -9.33 2.00
CA VAL A 121 -1.18 -8.11 2.05
C VAL A 121 -2.39 -8.42 2.92
N ASN A 122 -2.52 -7.72 4.04
CA ASN A 122 -3.67 -7.76 4.92
C ASN A 122 -4.45 -6.44 4.77
N VAL A 123 -5.76 -6.56 4.56
CA VAL A 123 -6.70 -5.43 4.54
C VAL A 123 -7.88 -5.83 5.42
N ASP A 124 -8.07 -5.11 6.53
CA ASP A 124 -9.05 -5.43 7.59
C ASP A 124 -10.40 -4.73 7.39
N SER A 125 -10.44 -3.69 6.54
CA SER A 125 -11.64 -3.20 5.85
C SER A 125 -11.24 -2.35 4.64
N GLY A 126 -12.10 -2.26 3.61
CA GLY A 126 -11.75 -1.59 2.34
C GLY A 126 -11.27 -2.56 1.25
N ASN A 127 -11.17 -2.07 0.01
CA ASN A 127 -10.92 -2.91 -1.17
C ASN A 127 -9.43 -3.11 -1.43
N LEU A 128 -9.00 -4.31 -1.86
CA LEU A 128 -7.66 -4.54 -2.39
C LEU A 128 -7.69 -4.63 -3.93
N THR A 129 -7.10 -3.63 -4.58
CA THR A 129 -6.87 -3.63 -6.03
C THR A 129 -5.41 -3.93 -6.33
N LEU A 130 -5.13 -5.06 -6.98
CA LEU A 130 -3.81 -5.41 -7.49
C LEU A 130 -3.75 -5.16 -9.00
N ARG A 131 -2.83 -4.29 -9.43
CA ARG A 131 -2.49 -4.06 -10.84
C ARG A 131 -1.12 -4.64 -11.14
N LEU A 132 -1.12 -5.54 -12.10
CA LEU A 132 0.00 -6.40 -12.43
C LEU A 132 0.37 -6.21 -13.88
N THR A 133 1.66 -6.13 -14.17
CA THR A 133 2.17 -6.08 -15.52
C THR A 133 2.23 -7.49 -16.12
N SER A 134 1.97 -7.62 -17.42
CA SER A 134 1.89 -8.92 -18.12
C SER A 134 3.20 -9.70 -18.19
N ASP A 135 4.32 -9.10 -17.78
CA ASP A 135 5.66 -9.67 -17.68
C ASP A 135 5.96 -10.28 -16.30
N LEU A 136 5.03 -10.23 -15.36
CA LEU A 136 5.17 -10.87 -14.05
C LEU A 136 5.00 -12.40 -14.14
N ASP A 137 5.91 -13.09 -13.47
CA ASP A 137 5.93 -14.55 -13.36
C ASP A 137 5.68 -14.96 -11.90
N CYS A 138 4.46 -15.42 -11.60
CA CYS A 138 4.03 -15.72 -10.24
C CYS A 138 2.78 -16.61 -10.15
N VAL A 139 2.74 -17.42 -9.09
CA VAL A 139 1.56 -18.12 -8.57
C VAL A 139 0.80 -17.21 -7.61
N PHE A 140 -0.52 -17.19 -7.70
CA PHE A 140 -1.43 -16.48 -6.82
C PHE A 140 -2.07 -17.46 -5.85
N ASP A 141 -2.12 -17.07 -4.58
CA ASP A 141 -3.00 -17.65 -3.58
C ASP A 141 -3.70 -16.50 -2.85
N LEU A 142 -4.94 -16.22 -3.25
CA LEU A 142 -5.78 -15.14 -2.73
C LEU A 142 -6.93 -15.75 -1.94
N SER A 143 -7.10 -15.31 -0.69
CA SER A 143 -8.25 -15.66 0.15
C SER A 143 -8.95 -14.42 0.70
N VAL A 144 -10.26 -14.53 0.93
CA VAL A 144 -11.07 -13.51 1.61
C VAL A 144 -11.78 -14.11 2.83
N ASP A 145 -11.78 -13.42 3.98
CA ASP A 145 -12.67 -13.77 5.11
C ASP A 145 -14.14 -13.34 4.83
N SER A 146 -14.32 -12.34 3.96
CA SER A 146 -15.59 -11.84 3.44
C SER A 146 -15.33 -11.05 2.14
N GLY A 147 -16.28 -11.08 1.20
CA GLY A 147 -16.20 -10.33 -0.06
C GLY A 147 -16.26 -11.17 -1.34
N GLU A 148 -15.82 -10.60 -2.46
CA GLU A 148 -15.74 -11.26 -3.77
C GLU A 148 -14.39 -11.01 -4.46
N ILE A 149 -13.69 -12.11 -4.84
CA ILE A 149 -12.47 -12.01 -5.64
C ILE A 149 -12.83 -11.93 -7.14
N VAL A 150 -12.65 -10.75 -7.72
CA VAL A 150 -12.95 -10.48 -9.13
C VAL A 150 -11.67 -10.39 -9.97
N ASN A 151 -11.52 -11.33 -10.90
CA ASN A 151 -10.47 -11.31 -11.93
C ASN A 151 -10.95 -10.50 -13.15
N HIS A 152 -10.35 -9.33 -13.40
CA HIS A 152 -10.67 -8.48 -14.55
C HIS A 152 -9.83 -8.81 -15.79
N GLY A 153 -9.76 -10.09 -16.16
CA GLY A 153 -9.12 -10.55 -17.40
C GLY A 153 -7.62 -10.80 -17.30
N VAL A 154 -7.09 -11.05 -16.10
CA VAL A 154 -5.75 -11.60 -15.90
C VAL A 154 -5.70 -13.00 -16.53
N PRO A 155 -4.75 -13.28 -17.46
CA PRO A 155 -4.67 -14.54 -18.19
C PRO A 155 -4.04 -15.65 -17.32
N LEU A 156 -4.70 -15.99 -16.21
CA LEU A 156 -4.26 -17.04 -15.30
C LEU A 156 -4.39 -18.43 -15.94
N THR A 157 -3.38 -19.25 -15.70
CA THR A 157 -3.38 -20.70 -15.90
C THR A 157 -3.58 -21.41 -14.56
N ASN A 158 -3.82 -22.73 -14.57
CA ASN A 158 -3.96 -23.56 -13.37
C ASN A 158 -4.96 -23.01 -12.33
N VAL A 159 -6.04 -22.36 -12.81
CA VAL A 159 -6.99 -21.64 -11.95
C VAL A 159 -7.83 -22.59 -11.10
N SER A 160 -7.88 -22.31 -9.80
CA SER A 160 -8.85 -22.89 -8.86
C SER A 160 -9.58 -21.74 -8.17
N GLN A 161 -10.90 -21.68 -8.33
CA GLN A 161 -11.75 -20.64 -7.75
C GLN A 161 -12.80 -21.28 -6.83
N GLY A 162 -12.82 -20.84 -5.58
CA GLY A 162 -13.89 -21.08 -4.62
C GLY A 162 -14.78 -19.85 -4.43
N GLU A 163 -15.65 -19.88 -3.43
CA GLU A 163 -16.48 -18.74 -3.01
C GLU A 163 -15.61 -17.63 -2.41
N GLU A 164 -14.68 -18.02 -1.54
CA GLU A 164 -13.82 -17.13 -0.73
C GLU A 164 -12.32 -17.22 -1.14
N SER A 165 -12.01 -17.81 -2.30
CA SER A 165 -10.61 -18.04 -2.71
C SER A 165 -10.40 -18.08 -4.23
N LEU A 166 -9.23 -17.61 -4.66
CA LEU A 166 -8.75 -17.70 -6.03
C LEU A 166 -7.25 -18.00 -6.02
N SER A 167 -6.87 -19.14 -6.57
CA SER A 167 -5.49 -19.44 -6.93
C SER A 167 -5.33 -19.67 -8.43
N GLY A 168 -4.12 -19.47 -8.93
CA GLY A 168 -3.77 -19.62 -10.33
C GLY A 168 -2.36 -19.12 -10.61
N GLN A 169 -1.96 -19.08 -11.87
CA GLN A 169 -0.58 -18.81 -12.27
C GLN A 169 -0.51 -17.86 -13.47
N LEU A 170 0.27 -16.78 -13.34
CA LEU A 170 0.68 -15.88 -14.42
C LEU A 170 2.15 -16.21 -14.77
N GLY A 171 2.48 -16.33 -16.06
CA GLY A 171 3.80 -16.79 -16.48
C GLY A 171 4.03 -18.29 -16.20
N GLU A 172 5.29 -18.67 -15.97
CA GLU A 172 5.73 -20.06 -15.74
C GLU A 172 5.58 -20.51 -14.27
N GLY A 173 5.31 -19.59 -13.35
CA GLY A 173 4.98 -19.85 -11.94
C GLY A 173 6.19 -19.85 -10.99
N GLU A 174 7.27 -19.12 -11.29
CA GLU A 174 8.53 -19.15 -10.52
C GLU A 174 8.43 -18.49 -9.13
N ASN A 175 7.64 -17.43 -8.98
CA ASN A 175 7.43 -16.74 -7.70
C ASN A 175 6.05 -17.04 -7.08
N THR A 176 5.81 -16.66 -5.83
CA THR A 176 4.50 -16.82 -5.18
C THR A 176 4.04 -15.49 -4.57
N LEU A 177 2.84 -15.06 -4.96
CA LEU A 177 2.07 -13.98 -4.36
C LEU A 177 0.98 -14.60 -3.47
N THR A 178 1.14 -14.49 -2.16
CA THR A 178 0.10 -14.84 -1.18
C THR A 178 -0.54 -13.56 -0.64
N GLY A 179 -1.87 -13.50 -0.64
CA GLY A 179 -2.64 -12.38 -0.10
C GLY A 179 -3.89 -12.86 0.64
N SER A 180 -4.14 -12.29 1.83
CA SER A 180 -5.27 -12.64 2.69
C SER A 180 -6.01 -11.38 3.08
N VAL A 181 -7.17 -11.15 2.47
CA VAL A 181 -8.03 -9.98 2.72
C VAL A 181 -9.16 -10.34 3.67
N ARG A 182 -9.62 -9.37 4.46
CA ARG A 182 -10.73 -9.48 5.41
C ARG A 182 -11.54 -8.19 5.33
N ALA A 183 -12.51 -8.07 4.42
CA ALA A 183 -13.18 -6.78 4.17
C ALA A 183 -14.68 -6.91 3.73
N GLU A 184 -15.45 -5.81 3.67
CA GLU A 184 -16.86 -5.70 3.17
C GLU A 184 -17.09 -4.70 1.96
N ILE A 185 -17.98 -5.06 0.99
CA ILE A 185 -18.06 -4.90 -0.53
C ILE A 185 -18.24 -3.54 -1.33
N PHE A 186 -17.57 -3.43 -2.53
CA PHE A 186 -17.83 -2.71 -3.86
C PHE A 186 -16.96 -1.46 -4.29
N THR A 187 -16.66 -1.05 -5.57
CA THR A 187 -16.97 -1.43 -7.02
C THR A 187 -16.02 -0.76 -8.12
N CYS A 188 -16.11 -1.12 -9.44
CA CYS A 188 -15.19 -0.81 -10.60
C CYS A 188 -15.56 0.33 -11.65
N ILE A 189 -14.59 1.00 -12.34
CA ILE A 189 -14.73 1.86 -13.59
C ILE A 189 -13.53 1.75 -14.61
N ARG A 190 -13.77 2.11 -15.90
CA ARG A 190 -13.12 1.80 -17.22
C ARG A 190 -11.93 2.67 -17.78
N SER A 191 -10.97 1.99 -18.46
CA SER A 191 -10.47 2.16 -19.87
C SER A 191 -9.76 3.42 -20.43
N THR A 192 -8.48 3.31 -20.89
CA THR A 192 -8.08 3.21 -22.34
C THR A 192 -6.54 3.07 -22.60
N ASN A 193 -6.18 2.21 -23.57
CA ASN A 193 -4.95 2.14 -24.41
C ASN A 193 -3.56 1.70 -23.87
N HIS A 194 -3.11 0.53 -24.38
CA HIS A 194 -1.72 0.11 -24.71
C HIS A 194 -0.64 0.03 -23.62
N SER A 195 -0.93 -0.73 -22.57
CA SER A 195 -0.06 -1.81 -22.06
C SER A 195 -0.96 -2.85 -21.39
N GLU A 196 -0.67 -4.14 -21.50
CA GLU A 196 -1.52 -5.18 -20.89
C GLU A 196 -1.30 -5.22 -19.38
N THR A 197 -2.00 -4.32 -18.67
CA THR A 197 -2.11 -4.32 -17.22
C THR A 197 -3.29 -5.18 -16.81
N ALA A 198 -2.99 -6.29 -16.17
CA ALA A 198 -3.96 -7.20 -15.60
C ALA A 198 -4.40 -6.68 -14.22
N ILE A 199 -5.70 -6.75 -13.92
CA ILE A 199 -6.26 -6.23 -12.66
C ILE A 199 -6.97 -7.35 -11.91
N PHE A 200 -6.57 -7.56 -10.66
CA PHE A 200 -7.41 -8.20 -9.66
C PHE A 200 -8.04 -7.12 -8.81
N SER A 201 -9.34 -7.24 -8.59
CA SER A 201 -10.02 -6.51 -7.53
C SER A 201 -10.54 -7.56 -6.57
N ILE A 202 -9.90 -7.67 -5.41
CA ILE A 202 -10.61 -8.19 -4.26
C ILE A 202 -11.53 -7.06 -3.86
N ILE A 203 -12.75 -7.21 -4.33
CA ILE A 203 -13.85 -6.48 -3.78
C ILE A 203 -14.00 -7.09 -2.39
N ALA A 204 -13.99 -6.18 -1.43
CA ALA A 204 -14.38 -6.46 -0.06
C ALA A 204 -15.76 -7.16 -0.02
#